data_AF-A0A9X9PZ97-F1
#
_entry.id   AF-A0A9X9PZ97-F1
#
_cell.length_a   1.000
_cell.length_b   1.000
_cell.length_c   1.000
_cell.angle_alpha   90.00
_cell.angle_beta   90.00
_cell.angle_gamma   90.00
#
_symmetry.space_group_name_H-M   'P 1'
#
loop_
_entity.id
_entity.type
_entity.pdbx_description
1 polymer ?
#
loop_
_entity_poly.entity_id
_entity_poly.type
_entity_poly.pdbx_seq_one_letter_code
_entity_poly.pdbx_strand_id
1 'polypeptide(L)'
;LLLPTYPRKVLDPKLLLLVKSQDRGNNLYVVTETVELTQSTELHDSRSVTATGSCSIPWTLLVKGQGQGEVHKVTEKMLTLSQGTVLAYKRKQLLFEENGWGKPR
;
A
#
# COMPACT_ATOMS: atom_id res chain seq x y z
N LEU A 1 -11.01 21.98 13.71
CA LEU A 1 -11.34 22.73 12.48
C LEU A 1 -12.51 22.02 11.80
N LEU A 2 -13.64 22.69 11.68
CA LEU A 2 -14.88 22.14 11.12
C LEU A 2 -14.73 22.10 9.59
N LEU A 3 -14.80 20.92 8.97
CA LEU A 3 -14.90 20.82 7.50
C LEU A 3 -16.23 21.46 7.05
N PRO A 4 -16.23 22.30 6.00
CA PRO A 4 -17.45 22.94 5.53
C PRO A 4 -18.45 21.88 5.07
N THR A 5 -19.64 21.88 5.66
CA THR A 5 -20.79 21.13 5.18
C THR A 5 -21.21 21.70 3.83
N TYR A 6 -20.72 21.11 2.74
CA TYR A 6 -21.25 21.35 1.41
C TYR A 6 -22.75 21.00 1.38
N PRO A 7 -23.62 21.84 0.77
CA PRO A 7 -25.01 21.46 0.55
C PRO A 7 -25.06 20.17 -0.26
N ARG A 8 -25.90 19.22 0.15
CA ARG A 8 -26.05 17.91 -0.50
C ARG A 8 -26.48 18.13 -1.96
N LYS A 9 -25.54 17.98 -2.90
CA LYS A 9 -25.89 17.79 -4.32
C LYS A 9 -26.40 16.37 -4.48
N VAL A 10 -27.54 16.21 -5.14
CA VAL A 10 -28.06 14.89 -5.53
C VAL A 10 -26.95 14.20 -6.33
N LEU A 11 -26.61 12.96 -5.95
CA LEU A 11 -25.57 12.22 -6.64
C LEU A 11 -26.00 12.04 -8.10
N ASP A 12 -25.10 12.36 -9.03
CA ASP A 12 -25.35 12.18 -10.45
C ASP A 12 -25.84 10.73 -10.69
N PRO A 13 -27.02 10.53 -11.29
CA PRO A 13 -27.54 9.21 -11.64
C PRO A 13 -26.51 8.35 -12.38
N LYS A 14 -25.64 8.97 -13.18
CA LYS A 14 -24.56 8.30 -13.91
C LYS A 14 -23.49 7.73 -12.99
N LEU A 15 -23.13 8.45 -11.91
CA LEU A 15 -22.22 7.97 -10.87
C LEU A 15 -22.85 6.85 -10.05
N LEU A 16 -24.15 6.98 -9.73
CA LEU A 16 -24.92 5.94 -9.05
C LEU A 16 -24.96 4.64 -9.86
N LEU A 17 -25.12 4.72 -11.18
CA LEU A 17 -25.09 3.55 -12.07
C LEU A 17 -23.69 2.91 -12.15
N LEU A 18 -22.63 3.71 -12.25
CA LEU A 18 -21.25 3.18 -12.23
C LEU A 18 -20.93 2.44 -10.93
N VAL A 19 -21.38 2.99 -9.81
CA VAL A 19 -21.21 2.34 -8.49
C VAL A 19 -22.05 1.07 -8.39
N LYS A 20 -23.34 1.12 -8.77
CA LYS A 20 -24.22 -0.06 -8.77
C LYS A 20 -23.76 -1.15 -9.73
N SER A 21 -23.15 -0.81 -10.87
CA SER A 21 -22.60 -1.79 -11.82
C SER A 21 -21.36 -2.53 -11.31
N GLN A 22 -20.64 -1.97 -10.34
CA GLN A 22 -19.55 -2.64 -9.63
C GLN A 22 -20.05 -3.51 -8.47
N ASP A 23 -21.33 -3.39 -8.12
CA ASP A 23 -21.90 -3.94 -6.90
C ASP A 23 -22.39 -5.38 -7.10
N ARG A 24 -21.43 -6.31 -7.08
CA ARG A 24 -21.65 -7.68 -6.61
C ARG A 24 -21.48 -7.73 -5.07
N GLY A 25 -22.08 -6.80 -4.33
CA GLY A 25 -22.04 -6.73 -2.86
C GLY A 25 -20.77 -6.11 -2.27
N ASN A 26 -20.17 -5.13 -2.94
CA ASN A 26 -18.91 -4.51 -2.51
C ASN A 26 -19.16 -3.16 -1.80
N ASN A 27 -18.58 -2.99 -0.61
CA ASN A 27 -18.65 -1.72 0.13
C ASN A 27 -17.85 -0.62 -0.56
N LEU A 28 -18.47 0.53 -0.81
CA LEU A 28 -17.79 1.71 -1.35
C LEU A 28 -17.22 2.58 -0.22
N TYR A 29 -16.07 3.23 -0.47
CA TYR A 29 -15.43 4.14 0.48
C TYR A 29 -15.02 5.44 -0.20
N VAL A 30 -15.05 6.54 0.55
CA VAL A 30 -14.56 7.86 0.11
C VAL A 30 -13.37 8.24 0.97
N VAL A 31 -12.33 8.80 0.34
CA VAL A 31 -11.17 9.37 1.02
C VAL A 31 -11.59 10.71 1.63
N THR A 32 -11.41 10.87 2.94
CA THR A 32 -11.79 12.10 3.67
C THR A 32 -10.61 12.96 4.06
N GLU A 33 -9.43 12.34 4.22
CA GLU A 33 -8.19 13.01 4.61
C GLU A 33 -7.04 12.33 3.87
N THR A 34 -6.04 13.09 3.46
CA THR A 34 -4.80 12.61 2.84
C THR A 34 -3.59 13.19 3.56
N VAL A 35 -2.49 12.43 3.57
CA VAL A 35 -1.16 12.90 3.94
C VAL A 35 -0.35 12.95 2.67
N GLU A 36 0.04 14.15 2.26
CA GLU A 36 0.70 14.40 0.98
C GLU A 36 2.08 15.00 1.17
N LEU A 37 2.98 14.69 0.23
CA LEU A 37 4.28 15.31 0.14
C LEU A 37 4.16 16.76 -0.32
N THR A 38 4.66 17.70 0.48
CA THR A 38 4.67 19.12 0.15
C THR A 38 5.81 19.51 -0.79
N GLN A 39 6.84 18.68 -0.89
CA GLN A 39 8.01 18.85 -1.75
C GLN A 39 8.43 17.48 -2.29
N SER A 40 9.08 17.48 -3.46
CA SER A 40 9.64 16.25 -4.02
C SER A 40 10.78 15.73 -3.13
N THR A 41 10.86 14.41 -2.96
CA THR A 41 11.87 13.76 -2.10
C THR A 41 12.32 12.44 -2.71
N GLU A 42 13.52 11.99 -2.34
CA GLU A 42 14.01 10.66 -2.66
C GLU A 42 13.77 9.73 -1.46
N LEU A 43 13.28 8.52 -1.73
CA LEU A 43 13.09 7.46 -0.76
C LEU A 43 14.13 6.37 -1.02
N HIS A 44 14.99 6.13 -0.03
CA HIS A 44 16.01 5.10 -0.09
C HIS A 44 15.57 3.88 0.73
N ASP A 45 15.63 2.70 0.11
CA ASP A 45 15.39 1.41 0.75
C ASP A 45 16.65 0.54 0.60
N SER A 46 17.31 0.27 1.73
CA SER A 46 18.51 -0.55 1.81
C SER A 46 18.18 -1.87 2.51
N ARG A 47 18.38 -2.98 1.82
CA ARG A 47 18.21 -4.33 2.38
C ARG A 47 19.52 -5.09 2.31
N SER A 48 19.96 -5.63 3.45
CA SER A 48 21.10 -6.56 3.52
C SER A 48 20.62 -7.98 3.84
N VAL A 49 21.20 -8.97 3.18
CA VAL A 49 21.06 -10.38 3.53
C VAL A 49 22.46 -10.94 3.73
N THR A 50 22.72 -11.48 4.92
CA THR A 50 23.92 -12.27 5.18
C THR A 50 23.54 -13.72 5.44
N ALA A 51 24.23 -14.63 4.74
CA ALA A 51 24.02 -16.06 4.82
C ALA A 51 25.38 -16.73 5.04
N THR A 52 25.50 -17.46 6.14
CA THR A 52 26.68 -18.26 6.47
C THR A 52 26.34 -19.74 6.31
N GLY A 53 27.15 -20.47 5.56
CA GLY A 53 26.93 -21.90 5.34
C GLY A 53 28.25 -22.66 5.31
N SER A 54 28.23 -23.89 5.81
CA SER A 54 29.30 -24.85 5.60
C SER A 54 28.85 -25.92 4.62
N CYS A 55 29.72 -26.29 3.69
CA CYS A 55 29.49 -27.35 2.72
C CYS A 55 30.56 -28.43 2.91
N SER A 56 30.13 -29.67 3.01
CA SER A 56 31.00 -30.83 3.10
C SER A 56 30.80 -31.66 1.85
N ILE A 57 31.85 -31.87 1.05
CA ILE A 57 31.77 -32.69 -0.16
C ILE A 57 32.36 -34.07 0.16
N PRO A 58 31.54 -35.14 0.19
CA PRO A 58 32.04 -36.50 0.40
C PRO A 58 32.48 -37.08 -0.95
N TRP A 59 33.65 -36.69 -1.48
CA TRP A 59 34.02 -37.14 -2.83
C TRP A 59 34.67 -38.54 -2.87
N THR A 60 35.29 -39.05 -1.80
CA THR A 60 35.71 -40.46 -1.66
C THR A 60 35.96 -40.81 -0.19
N LEU A 61 36.04 -42.10 0.16
CA LEU A 61 36.34 -42.61 1.51
C LEU A 61 37.65 -42.07 2.13
N LEU A 62 38.51 -41.37 1.37
CA LEU A 62 39.84 -40.94 1.79
C LEU A 62 40.05 -39.42 1.90
N VAL A 63 39.12 -38.57 1.44
CA VAL A 63 39.27 -37.10 1.57
C VAL A 63 37.92 -36.44 1.92
N LYS A 64 37.83 -35.86 3.13
CA LYS A 64 36.76 -34.93 3.52
C LYS A 64 37.23 -33.50 3.27
N GLY A 65 36.60 -32.82 2.31
CA GLY A 65 36.73 -31.37 2.16
C GLY A 65 35.60 -30.66 2.91
N GLN A 66 35.93 -29.79 3.85
CA GLN A 66 34.98 -28.89 4.52
C GLN A 66 35.25 -27.46 4.09
N GLY A 67 34.27 -26.82 3.47
CA GLY A 67 34.30 -25.40 3.11
C GLY A 67 33.32 -24.62 3.98
N GLN A 68 33.70 -23.42 4.40
CA GLN A 68 32.80 -22.47 5.06
C GLN A 68 32.76 -21.21 4.20
N GLY A 69 31.56 -20.71 3.94
CA GLY A 69 31.34 -19.54 3.10
C GLY A 69 30.35 -18.59 3.76
N GLU A 70 30.63 -17.30 3.64
CA GLU A 70 29.71 -16.24 4.01
C GLU A 70 29.36 -15.46 2.74
N VAL A 71 28.06 -15.27 2.51
CA VAL A 71 27.55 -14.43 1.44
C VAL A 71 26.88 -13.23 2.08
N HIS A 72 27.42 -12.05 1.80
CA HIS A 72 26.81 -10.78 2.17
C HIS A 72 26.33 -10.08 0.90
N LYS A 73 25.02 -9.85 0.79
CA LYS A 73 24.41 -9.12 -0.33
C LYS A 73 23.65 -7.91 0.20
N VAL A 74 24.09 -6.73 -0.21
CA VAL A 74 23.36 -5.48 -0.01
C VAL A 74 22.63 -5.12 -1.30
N THR A 75 21.38 -4.69 -1.18
CA THR A 75 20.56 -4.18 -2.29
C THR A 75 20.01 -2.83 -1.87
N GLU A 76 20.29 -1.82 -2.68
CA GLU A 76 19.76 -0.47 -2.51
C GLU A 76 18.74 -0.18 -3.61
N LYS A 77 17.61 0.40 -3.23
CA LYS A 77 16.59 0.91 -4.12
C LYS A 77 16.35 2.37 -3.80
N MET A 78 16.22 3.18 -4.84
CA MET A 78 15.91 4.59 -4.74
C MET A 78 14.64 4.87 -5.53
N LEU A 79 13.71 5.58 -4.91
CA LEU A 79 12.45 6.00 -5.52
C LEU A 79 12.28 7.50 -5.35
N THR A 80 12.19 8.23 -6.45
CA THR A 80 11.88 9.67 -6.41
C THR A 80 10.37 9.85 -6.32
N LEU A 81 9.91 10.53 -5.27
CA LEU A 81 8.52 10.91 -5.05
C LEU A 81 8.34 12.39 -5.39
N SER A 82 7.40 12.69 -6.27
CA SER A 82 7.07 14.07 -6.63
C SER A 82 6.24 14.75 -5.54
N GLN A 83 6.32 16.08 -5.48
CA GLN A 83 5.36 16.90 -4.74
C GLN A 83 3.91 16.49 -5.07
N GLY A 84 3.05 16.46 -4.06
CA GLY A 84 1.66 16.04 -4.16
C GLY A 84 1.43 14.52 -4.07
N THR A 85 2.49 13.71 -3.94
CA THR A 85 2.32 12.27 -3.73
C THR A 85 1.60 11.99 -2.40
N VAL A 86 0.51 11.23 -2.45
CA VAL A 86 -0.24 10.79 -1.27
C VAL A 86 0.46 9.60 -0.63
N LEU A 87 0.92 9.76 0.61
CA LEU A 87 1.60 8.72 1.39
C LEU A 87 0.62 7.88 2.23
N ALA A 88 -0.43 8.52 2.71
CA ALA A 88 -1.47 7.87 3.51
C ALA A 88 -2.80 8.58 3.33
N TYR A 89 -3.88 7.87 3.65
CA TYR A 89 -5.22 8.44 3.59
C TYR A 89 -6.15 7.83 4.63
N LYS A 90 -7.18 8.58 4.98
CA LYS A 90 -8.30 8.13 5.81
C LYS A 90 -9.53 7.95 4.93
N ARG A 91 -10.27 6.88 5.15
CA ARG A 91 -11.49 6.55 4.41
C ARG A 91 -12.71 6.49 5.30
N LYS A 92 -13.87 6.76 4.71
CA LYS A 92 -15.19 6.55 5.32
C LYS A 92 -16.08 5.77 4.37
N GLN A 93 -16.80 4.78 4.91
CA GLN A 93 -17.72 3.97 4.11
C GLN A 93 -18.87 4.83 3.58
N LEU A 94 -19.19 4.65 2.31
CA LEU A 94 -20.32 5.26 1.64
C LEU A 94 -21.48 4.26 1.62
N LEU A 95 -22.54 4.55 2.39
CA LEU A 95 -23.75 3.73 2.45
C LEU A 95 -24.83 4.30 1.53
N PHE A 96 -25.22 3.55 0.50
CA PHE A 96 -26.37 3.94 -0.31
C PHE A 96 -27.65 3.44 0.36
N GLU A 97 -28.32 4.30 1.12
CA GLU A 97 -29.72 4.07 1.45
C GLU A 97 -30.54 4.38 0.20
N GLU A 98 -31.43 3.46 -0.18
CA GLU A 98 -32.21 3.52 -1.43
C GLU A 98 -32.96 4.86 -1.58
N ASN A 99 -33.21 5.59 -0.48
CA ASN A 99 -33.94 6.84 -0.47
C ASN A 99 -33.30 7.90 0.45
N GLY A 100 -32.03 8.27 0.22
CA GLY A 100 -31.43 9.47 0.83
C GLY A 100 -30.96 9.35 2.28
N TRP A 101 -29.87 10.05 2.60
CA TRP A 101 -29.04 9.83 3.78
C TRP A 101 -29.69 10.20 5.13
N GLY A 102 -29.98 9.20 5.97
CA GLY A 102 -30.21 9.33 7.42
C GLY A 102 -29.00 8.91 8.27
N LYS A 103 -28.85 9.46 9.48
CA LYS A 103 -27.85 9.02 10.47
C LYS A 103 -28.38 7.77 11.18
N PRO A 104 -27.60 6.68 11.39
CA PRO A 104 -28.00 5.64 12.31
C PRO A 104 -27.98 6.17 13.75
N ARG A 105 -28.97 5.74 14.55
CA ARG A 105 -29.09 6.05 15.99
C ARG A 105 -27.97 5.42 16.80
#